data_AF-A0AB35SEM0-F1
#
_entry.id   AF-A0AB35SEM0-F1
#
_cell.length_a   1.000
_cell.length_b   1.000
_cell.length_c   1.000
_cell.angle_alpha   90.00
_cell.angle_beta   90.00
_cell.angle_gamma   90.00
#
_symmetry.space_group_name_H-M   'P 1'
#
loop_
_entity.id
_entity.type
_entity.pdbx_description
1 polymer ?
#
loop_
_entity_poly.entity_id
_entity_poly.type
_entity_poly.pdbx_seq_one_letter_code
_entity_poly.pdbx_strand_id
1 'polypeptide(L)' 'NSPRKTRRHGPDILRTTELGCPNARLEASDNRIKVTIRTAYGFHHANNIIALIMLRCGGLDIHLPQPRT' A
#
# COMPACT_ATOMS: atom_id res chain seq x y z
N ASN A 1 -22.74 12.88 -3.38
CA ASN A 1 -21.97 11.73 -3.88
C ASN A 1 -22.22 11.61 -5.39
N SER A 2 -21.23 11.82 -6.27
CA SER A 2 -21.50 11.99 -7.72
C SER A 2 -21.39 10.64 -8.46
N PRO A 3 -22.51 10.04 -8.93
CA PRO A 3 -22.52 8.71 -9.57
C PRO A 3 -21.71 8.62 -10.87
N ARG A 4 -21.28 9.77 -11.40
CA ARG A 4 -20.44 9.87 -12.60
C ARG A 4 -19.02 9.35 -12.37
N LYS A 5 -18.47 9.46 -11.14
CA LYS A 5 -17.10 9.04 -10.84
C LYS A 5 -16.98 7.52 -10.73
N THR A 6 -17.92 6.89 -10.03
CA THR A 6 -18.02 5.43 -9.91
C THR A 6 -18.27 4.75 -11.26
N ARG A 7 -19.10 5.34 -12.12
CA ARG A 7 -19.36 4.78 -13.46
C ARG A 7 -18.14 4.82 -14.39
N ARG A 8 -17.28 5.83 -14.28
CA ARG A 8 -16.04 5.93 -15.10
C ARG A 8 -15.00 4.88 -14.73
N HIS A 9 -14.94 4.52 -13.45
CA HIS A 9 -13.98 3.54 -12.92
C HIS A 9 -14.58 2.13 -12.78
N GLY A 10 -15.86 1.95 -13.14
CA GLY A 10 -16.56 0.66 -13.13
C GLY A 10 -15.78 -0.53 -13.73
N PRO A 11 -15.15 -0.40 -14.92
CA PRO A 11 -14.35 -1.50 -15.48
C PRO A 11 -13.12 -1.85 -14.64
N ASP A 12 -12.44 -0.87 -14.04
CA ASP A 12 -11.29 -1.12 -13.17
C ASP A 12 -11.69 -1.75 -11.82
N ILE A 13 -12.85 -1.38 -11.29
CA ILE A 13 -13.42 -1.96 -10.06
C ILE A 13 -13.76 -3.44 -10.27
N LEU A 14 -14.36 -3.77 -11.41
CA LEU A 14 -14.64 -5.16 -11.81
C LEU A 14 -13.33 -5.95 -11.92
N ARG A 15 -12.32 -5.41 -12.61
CA ARG A 15 -11.00 -6.04 -12.75
C ARG A 15 -10.26 -6.23 -11.43
N THR A 16 -10.46 -5.33 -10.47
CA THR A 16 -9.86 -5.43 -9.12
C THR A 16 -10.52 -6.54 -8.29
N THR A 17 -11.83 -6.78 -8.51
CA THR A 17 -12.56 -7.89 -7.88
C THR A 17 -12.10 -9.24 -8.42
N GLU A 18 -11.77 -9.32 -9.72
CA GLU A 18 -11.19 -10.50 -10.37
C GLU A 18 -9.78 -10.84 -9.85
N LEU A 19 -9.05 -9.85 -9.32
CA LEU A 19 -7.71 -10.06 -8.74
C LEU A 19 -7.73 -10.84 -7.41
N GLY A 20 -8.92 -11.16 -6.86
CA GLY A 20 -9.08 -12.03 -5.70
C GLY A 20 -8.54 -11.45 -4.37
N CYS A 21 -8.25 -10.15 -4.33
CA CYS A 21 -7.80 -9.48 -3.11
C CYS A 21 -9.02 -8.95 -2.33
N PRO A 22 -9.24 -9.36 -1.06
CA PRO A 22 -10.34 -8.84 -0.28
C PRO A 22 -10.11 -7.35 0.00
N ASN A 23 -11.18 -6.56 -0.12
CA ASN A 23 -11.15 -5.11 0.10
C ASN A 23 -10.51 -4.74 1.45
N ALA A 24 -10.75 -5.53 2.51
CA ALA A 24 -10.15 -5.32 3.82
C ALA A 24 -8.61 -5.33 3.79
N ARG A 25 -7.99 -6.17 2.95
CA ARG A 25 -6.53 -6.25 2.80
C ARG A 25 -5.97 -5.07 2.01
N LEU A 26 -6.72 -4.59 1.02
CA LEU A 26 -6.39 -3.36 0.28
C LEU A 26 -6.49 -2.13 1.21
N GLU A 27 -7.62 -1.99 1.91
CA GLU A 27 -7.83 -0.90 2.88
C GLU A 27 -6.79 -0.88 4.01
N ALA A 28 -6.39 -2.06 4.50
CA ALA A 28 -5.30 -2.16 5.48
C ALA A 28 -3.97 -1.66 4.91
N SER A 29 -3.68 -1.92 3.63
CA SER A 29 -2.49 -1.43 2.93
C SER A 29 -2.56 0.09 2.73
N ASP A 30 -3.72 0.59 2.29
CA ASP A 30 -3.99 2.03 2.15
C ASP A 30 -3.82 2.78 3.47
N ASN A 31 -4.29 2.22 4.58
CA ASN A 31 -4.10 2.81 5.89
C ASN A 31 -2.62 2.89 6.29
N ARG A 32 -1.83 1.83 6.03
CA ARG A 32 -0.38 1.83 6.28
C ARG A 32 0.35 2.89 5.44
N ILE A 33 -0.04 3.06 4.18
CA ILE A 33 0.50 4.11 3.30
C ILE A 33 0.15 5.50 3.84
N LYS A 34 -1.13 5.73 4.18
CA LYS A 34 -1.61 7.00 4.74
C LYS A 34 -0.90 7.39 6.04
N VAL A 35 -0.60 6.43 6.92
CA VAL A 35 0.18 6.67 8.14
C VAL A 35 1.63 7.00 7.78
N THR A 36 2.23 6.24 6.87
CA THR A 36 3.63 6.46 6.43
C THR A 36 3.82 7.85 5.83
N ILE A 37 2.89 8.32 4.99
CA ILE A 37 2.93 9.68 4.42
C ILE A 37 2.84 10.75 5.52
N ARG A 38 2.00 10.54 6.55
CA ARG A 38 1.89 11.48 7.69
C ARG A 38 3.16 11.54 8.53
N THR A 39 3.85 10.42 8.72
CA THR A 39 5.16 10.40 9.40
C THR A 39 6.27 10.95 8.51
N ALA A 40 6.10 10.84 7.20
CA ALA A 40 7.06 11.26 6.19
C ALA A 40 7.05 12.77 5.89
N TYR A 41 6.36 13.60 6.68
CA TYR A 41 6.30 15.06 6.51
C TYR A 41 7.69 15.77 6.54
N GLY A 42 8.77 15.07 6.88
CA GLY A 42 10.16 15.56 6.81
C GLY A 42 10.95 15.12 5.57
N PHE A 43 10.39 14.34 4.65
CA PHE A 43 11.09 13.94 3.42
C PHE A 43 10.91 15.01 2.34
N HIS A 44 12.04 15.55 1.85
CA HIS A 44 12.06 16.53 0.77
C HIS A 44 11.86 15.90 -0.63
N HIS A 45 11.98 14.58 -0.76
CA HIS A 45 11.92 13.87 -2.04
C HIS A 45 10.91 12.73 -2.00
N ALA A 46 10.06 12.65 -3.03
CA ALA A 46 9.04 11.61 -3.18
C ALA A 46 9.64 10.20 -3.22
N ASN A 47 10.83 10.02 -3.82
CA ASN A 47 11.52 8.74 -3.90
C ASN A 47 11.81 8.15 -2.52
N ASN A 48 12.13 8.99 -1.52
CA ASN A 48 12.42 8.53 -0.17
C ASN A 48 11.15 8.02 0.53
N ILE A 49 10.00 8.66 0.27
CA ILE A 49 8.70 8.25 0.78
C ILE A 49 8.26 6.93 0.12
N ILE A 50 8.48 6.79 -1.20
CA ILE A 50 8.19 5.56 -1.95
C ILE A 50 9.04 4.40 -1.41
N ALA A 51 10.33 4.63 -1.19
CA ALA A 51 11.22 3.62 -0.60
C ALA A 51 10.75 3.20 0.81
N LEU A 52 10.30 4.15 1.64
CA LEU A 52 9.77 3.86 2.97
C LEU A 52 8.45 3.08 2.92
N ILE A 53 7.56 3.40 1.98
CA ILE A 53 6.32 2.64 1.76
C ILE A 53 6.65 1.22 1.30
N MET A 54 7.57 1.05 0.35
CA MET A 54 8.00 -0.27 -0.13
C MET A 54 8.66 -1.09 0.99
N LEU A 55 9.48 -0.46 1.83
CA LEU A 55 10.06 -1.12 3.01
C LEU A 55 8.98 -1.57 4.01
N ARG A 56 8.02 -0.68 4.32
CA ARG A 56 7.01 -0.95 5.33
C ARG A 56 5.93 -1.91 4.84
N CYS A 57 5.53 -1.85 3.58
CA CYS A 57 4.45 -2.66 3.00
C CYS A 57 4.94 -3.89 2.23
N GLY A 58 6.21 -3.94 1.81
CA GLY A 58 6.77 -4.99 0.97
C GLY A 58 6.99 -6.35 1.64
N GLY A 59 6.67 -6.49 2.93
CA GLY A 59 6.74 -7.77 3.64
C GLY A 59 8.15 -8.37 3.61
N LEU A 60 9.18 -7.53 3.78
CA LEU A 60 10.57 -7.97 3.78
C LEU A 60 10.75 -9.01 4.90
N ASP A 61 10.82 -10.28 4.53
CA ASP A 61 11.11 -11.38 5.42
C ASP A 61 12.61 -11.40 5.69
N ILE A 62 13.05 -10.50 6.58
CA ILE A 62 14.44 -10.46 7.03
C ILE A 62 14.61 -11.64 7.99
N HIS A 63 14.97 -12.80 7.45
CA HIS A 63 15.40 -13.92 8.26
C HIS A 63 16.75 -13.56 8.90
N LEU A 64 16.74 -13.24 10.19
CA LEU A 64 17.95 -12.99 10.96
C LEU A 64 18.87 -14.22 10.85
N PRO A 65 20.18 -14.04 10.61
CA PRO A 65 21.11 -15.15 10.58
C PRO A 65 21.06 -15.87 11.94
N GLN A 66 20.76 -17.17 11.93
CA GLN A 66 20.72 -17.96 13.15
C GLN A 66 22.13 -17.98 13.76
N PRO A 67 22.25 -17.78 15.10
CA PRO A 67 23.55 -17.84 15.76
C PRO A 67 24.15 -19.22 15.53
N ARG A 68 25.35 -19.26 14.94
CA ARG A 68 26.14 -20.48 14.82
C ARG A 68 26.61 -20.86 16.23
N THR A 69 26.06 -21.97 16.75
CA THR A 69 26.60 -22.71 17.90
C THR A 69 27.94 -23.32 17.55
#